data_AF-A0A535K1B2-F1
#
_entry.id   AF-A0A535K1B2-F1
#
_cell.length_a   1.000
_cell.length_b   1.000
_cell.length_c   1.000
_cell.angle_alpha   90.00
_cell.angle_beta   90.00
_cell.angle_gamma   90.00
#
_symmetry.space_group_name_H-M   'P 1'
#
loop_
_entity.id
_entity.type
_entity.pdbx_description
1 polymer ?
#
loop_
_entity_poly.entity_id
_entity_poly.type
_entity_poly.pdbx_seq_one_letter_code
_entity_poly.pdbx_strand_id
1 'polypeptide(L)'
;MNPARYGRALRLGTTPGPARSRPGRRFEVSDQYGGVSTPGPKKVTVPDLVAMKRDGRRITMMTAYDAAFARLVDQAGIDVILVGDSLGMVVLGYPTTVPVTMDDMVRHAAAVSRVASRPLLIGDMPFGSYQTGLSDALRNAARFLKEAGMDAIKVEGGAEVV
;
A
#
# COMPACT_ATOMS: atom_id res chain seq x y z
N MET A 1 46.38 34.10 10.12
CA MET A 1 47.28 34.65 11.16
C MET A 1 46.68 34.26 12.51
N ASN A 2 47.36 33.38 13.28
CA ASN A 2 47.08 33.11 14.70
C ASN A 2 47.55 34.33 15.54
N PRO A 3 47.42 34.47 16.88
CA PRO A 3 46.63 33.83 17.97
C PRO A 3 46.01 34.88 18.94
N ALA A 4 45.56 34.48 20.16
CA ALA A 4 45.37 35.24 21.43
C ALA A 4 43.91 35.23 21.95
N ARG A 5 43.53 35.11 23.24
CA ARG A 5 44.15 35.05 24.59
C ARG A 5 43.00 34.61 25.55
N TYR A 6 43.17 33.60 26.41
CA TYR A 6 43.42 33.68 27.86
C TYR A 6 42.55 34.63 28.73
N GLY A 7 41.90 34.06 29.77
CA GLY A 7 41.59 34.76 31.05
C GLY A 7 40.16 34.53 31.60
N ARG A 8 39.87 33.52 32.44
CA ARG A 8 40.00 33.42 33.92
C ARG A 8 38.71 33.81 34.71
N ALA A 9 38.39 32.97 35.70
CA ALA A 9 37.78 33.23 37.02
C ALA A 9 36.34 32.71 37.29
N LEU A 10 36.28 31.76 38.23
CA LEU A 10 35.09 31.29 38.93
C LEU A 10 34.43 32.40 39.77
N ARG A 11 33.09 32.39 39.86
CA ARG A 11 32.34 32.86 41.03
C ARG A 11 31.37 31.76 41.48
N LEU A 12 31.42 31.46 42.78
CA LEU A 12 30.52 30.57 43.50
C LEU A 12 29.20 31.28 43.86
N GLY A 13 28.07 30.63 43.51
CA GLY A 13 26.87 30.44 44.34
C GLY A 13 25.98 31.61 44.74
N THR A 14 24.68 31.54 44.37
CA THR A 14 23.52 31.80 45.26
C THR A 14 22.24 31.14 44.71
N THR A 15 21.70 30.16 45.44
CA THR A 15 20.30 29.67 45.59
C THR A 15 19.35 29.55 44.36
N PRO A 16 18.71 28.38 44.15
CA PRO A 16 17.56 28.26 43.24
C PRO A 16 16.33 28.95 43.83
N GLY A 17 15.70 29.83 43.06
CA GLY A 17 14.37 30.38 43.38
C GLY A 17 13.26 29.32 43.34
N PRO A 18 12.09 29.60 43.91
CA PRO A 18 11.04 28.59 44.10
C PRO A 18 10.54 28.04 42.77
N ALA A 19 10.38 26.72 42.71
CA ALA A 19 9.83 26.01 41.57
C ALA A 19 8.43 26.55 41.25
N ARG A 20 8.29 27.26 40.12
CA ARG A 20 6.98 27.61 39.59
C ARG A 20 6.34 26.33 39.05
N SER A 21 5.36 25.82 39.79
CA SER A 21 4.45 24.78 39.32
C SER A 21 3.81 25.26 38.01
N ARG A 22 4.17 24.61 36.90
CA ARG A 22 3.45 24.79 35.63
C ARG A 22 2.01 24.33 35.86
N PRO A 23 0.99 25.16 35.58
CA PRO A 23 -0.38 24.68 35.62
C PRO A 23 -0.49 23.55 34.59
N GLY A 24 -1.05 22.42 35.02
CA GLY A 24 -1.29 21.27 34.16
C GLY A 24 -2.03 21.72 32.92
N ARG A 25 -1.46 21.46 31.73
CA ARG A 25 -2.20 21.62 30.49
C ARG A 25 -3.28 20.55 30.49
N ARG A 26 -4.48 21.00 30.85
CA ARG A 26 -5.76 20.35 30.61
C ARG A 26 -5.77 19.88 29.16
N PHE A 27 -6.16 18.63 28.94
CA PHE A 27 -6.46 18.12 27.61
C PHE A 27 -7.53 19.02 26.99
N GLU A 28 -7.19 19.76 25.94
CA GLU A 28 -8.17 20.39 25.07
C GLU A 28 -8.47 19.41 23.93
N VAL A 29 -9.57 18.69 24.10
CA VAL A 29 -10.34 18.15 22.97
C VAL A 29 -11.19 19.31 22.48
N SER A 30 -10.96 19.77 21.25
CA SER A 30 -11.85 20.73 20.59
C SER A 30 -12.09 20.32 19.14
N ASP A 31 -12.98 19.34 18.94
CA ASP A 31 -13.65 19.06 17.67
C ASP A 31 -14.76 20.09 17.38
N GLN A 32 -14.48 21.38 17.58
CA GLN A 32 -15.50 22.45 17.52
C GLN A 32 -15.40 23.39 16.33
N TYR A 33 -14.44 23.18 15.44
CA TYR A 33 -14.51 23.72 14.09
C TYR A 33 -14.33 22.55 13.16
N GLY A 34 -15.36 22.23 12.37
CA GLY A 34 -15.35 21.15 11.39
C GLY A 34 -14.10 21.25 10.53
N GLY A 35 -13.06 20.54 10.95
CA GLY A 35 -11.85 20.40 10.19
C GLY A 35 -12.26 19.68 8.93
N VAL A 36 -12.00 20.29 7.78
CA VAL A 36 -11.99 19.56 6.52
C VAL A 36 -11.00 18.43 6.75
N SER A 37 -11.51 17.23 7.08
CA SER A 37 -10.73 16.01 6.99
C SER A 37 -10.24 16.02 5.55
N THR A 38 -8.96 16.28 5.33
CA THR A 38 -8.40 16.21 3.98
C THR A 38 -8.79 14.83 3.47
N PRO A 39 -9.58 14.73 2.39
CA PRO A 39 -10.00 13.43 1.91
C PRO A 39 -8.74 12.60 1.72
N GLY A 40 -8.75 11.39 2.30
CA GLY A 40 -7.66 10.43 2.05
C GLY A 40 -7.44 10.31 0.54
N PRO A 41 -6.23 9.95 0.11
CA PRO A 41 -5.90 9.92 -1.31
C PRO A 41 -6.92 9.09 -2.10
N LYS A 42 -7.51 9.70 -3.14
CA LYS A 42 -8.58 9.09 -3.95
C LYS A 42 -8.08 7.78 -4.56
N LYS A 43 -8.88 6.71 -4.43
CA LYS A 43 -8.61 5.42 -5.06
C LYS A 43 -8.50 5.55 -6.58
N VAL A 44 -7.48 4.94 -7.17
CA VAL A 44 -7.27 4.84 -8.62
C VAL A 44 -8.26 3.83 -9.20
N THR A 45 -8.89 4.21 -10.29
CA THR A 45 -9.88 3.39 -10.99
C THR A 45 -9.46 3.13 -12.44
N VAL A 46 -10.10 2.15 -13.08
CA VAL A 46 -9.87 1.87 -14.52
C VAL A 46 -10.09 3.11 -15.40
N PRO A 47 -11.15 3.92 -15.22
CA PRO A 47 -11.28 5.19 -15.93
C PRO A 47 -10.12 6.17 -15.70
N ASP A 48 -9.56 6.23 -14.49
CA ASP A 48 -8.40 7.08 -14.22
C ASP A 48 -7.17 6.60 -15.04
N LEU A 49 -6.96 5.29 -15.16
CA LEU A 49 -5.87 4.73 -15.99
C LEU A 49 -6.07 5.04 -17.49
N VAL A 50 -7.30 4.97 -17.99
CA VAL A 50 -7.63 5.36 -19.37
C VAL A 50 -7.34 6.85 -19.60
N ALA A 51 -7.72 7.71 -18.66
CA ALA A 51 -7.42 9.14 -18.72
C ALA A 51 -5.91 9.40 -18.68
N MET A 52 -5.16 8.74 -17.80
CA MET A 52 -3.70 8.84 -17.73
C MET A 52 -3.05 8.48 -19.07
N LYS A 53 -3.48 7.38 -19.70
CA LYS A 53 -3.00 6.98 -21.03
C LYS A 53 -3.29 8.04 -22.09
N ARG A 54 -4.53 8.55 -22.13
CA ARG A 54 -4.94 9.60 -23.09
C ARG A 54 -4.13 10.87 -22.92
N ASP A 55 -3.84 11.25 -21.68
CA ASP A 55 -3.15 12.48 -21.33
C ASP A 55 -1.61 12.32 -21.35
N GLY A 56 -1.09 11.16 -21.79
CA GLY A 56 0.35 10.90 -21.88
C GLY A 56 1.07 10.71 -20.53
N ARG A 57 0.32 10.55 -19.44
CA ARG A 57 0.86 10.32 -18.10
C ARG A 57 1.25 8.85 -17.95
N ARG A 58 2.48 8.59 -17.50
CA ARG A 58 2.96 7.23 -17.24
C ARG A 58 2.20 6.62 -16.06
N ILE A 59 1.82 5.35 -16.21
CA ILE A 59 1.16 4.56 -15.17
C ILE A 59 2.23 3.73 -14.49
N THR A 60 2.25 3.76 -13.16
CA THR A 60 3.16 2.95 -12.34
C THR A 60 2.43 1.74 -11.78
N MET A 61 3.06 0.57 -11.87
CA MET A 61 2.54 -0.67 -11.31
C MET A 61 3.66 -1.41 -10.59
N MET A 62 3.37 -1.94 -9.41
CA MET A 62 4.32 -2.75 -8.64
C MET A 62 3.60 -3.95 -8.03
N THR A 63 4.31 -5.07 -7.94
CA THR A 63 3.76 -6.23 -7.25
C THR A 63 3.87 -6.05 -5.74
N ALA A 64 2.88 -6.57 -5.00
CA ALA A 64 2.93 -6.72 -3.56
C ALA A 64 2.09 -7.93 -3.18
N TYR A 65 2.52 -8.67 -2.15
CA TYR A 65 1.91 -9.95 -1.79
C TYR A 65 1.50 -10.02 -0.31
N ASP A 66 1.85 -9.01 0.48
CA ASP A 66 1.56 -8.94 1.91
C ASP A 66 1.22 -7.52 2.35
N ALA A 67 0.76 -7.42 3.59
CA ALA A 67 0.32 -6.16 4.17
C ALA A 67 1.45 -5.14 4.40
N ALA A 68 2.69 -5.59 4.65
CA ALA A 68 3.79 -4.69 4.95
C ALA A 68 4.24 -3.97 3.67
N PHE A 69 4.51 -4.74 2.61
CA PHE A 69 4.89 -4.16 1.32
C PHE A 69 3.75 -3.36 0.70
N ALA A 70 2.50 -3.84 0.77
CA ALA A 70 1.36 -3.10 0.23
C ALA A 70 1.22 -1.69 0.83
N ARG A 71 1.48 -1.52 2.13
CA ARG A 71 1.49 -0.19 2.78
C ARG A 71 2.59 0.70 2.21
N LEU A 72 3.79 0.17 2.02
CA LEU A 72 4.90 0.92 1.44
C LEU A 72 4.63 1.32 0.00
N VAL A 73 4.06 0.40 -0.79
CA VAL A 73 3.68 0.64 -2.19
C VAL A 73 2.60 1.73 -2.30
N ASP A 74 1.57 1.66 -1.46
CA ASP A 74 0.50 2.67 -1.39
C ASP A 74 1.08 4.05 -1.02
N GLN A 75 1.90 4.13 0.03
CA GLN A 75 2.56 5.37 0.48
C GLN A 75 3.51 5.94 -0.57
N ALA A 76 4.15 5.11 -1.39
CA ALA A 76 4.99 5.54 -2.49
C ALA A 76 4.21 6.15 -3.66
N GLY A 77 2.86 6.11 -3.62
CA GLY A 77 2.02 6.70 -4.64
C GLY A 77 1.96 5.87 -5.92
N ILE A 78 2.24 4.56 -5.88
CA ILE A 78 2.07 3.68 -7.04
C ILE A 78 0.60 3.61 -7.46
N ASP A 79 0.32 3.60 -8.76
CA ASP A 79 -1.04 3.67 -9.30
C ASP A 79 -1.78 2.34 -9.23
N VAL A 80 -1.06 1.24 -9.40
CA VAL A 80 -1.60 -0.12 -9.46
C VAL A 80 -0.76 -1.07 -8.62
N ILE A 81 -1.42 -1.86 -7.77
CA ILE A 81 -0.80 -3.04 -7.14
C ILE A 81 -1.29 -4.29 -7.87
N LEU A 82 -0.34 -5.09 -8.34
CA LEU A 82 -0.60 -6.41 -8.90
C LEU A 82 -0.22 -7.49 -7.90
N VAL A 83 -1.21 -8.26 -7.44
CA VAL A 83 -0.98 -9.51 -6.71
C VAL A 83 -0.85 -10.61 -7.76
N GLY A 84 0.38 -10.81 -8.22
CA GLY A 84 0.74 -11.73 -9.31
C GLY A 84 1.09 -13.14 -8.84
N ASP A 85 0.91 -14.14 -9.71
CA ASP A 85 1.31 -15.53 -9.48
C ASP A 85 2.84 -15.71 -9.31
N SER A 86 3.62 -14.70 -9.72
CA SER A 86 5.04 -14.53 -9.35
C SER A 86 5.32 -14.72 -7.85
N LEU A 87 4.33 -14.56 -6.97
CA LEU A 87 4.43 -14.93 -5.55
C LEU A 87 4.89 -16.38 -5.35
N GLY A 88 4.56 -17.28 -6.28
CA GLY A 88 5.01 -18.66 -6.24
C GLY A 88 6.53 -18.75 -6.14
N MET A 89 7.23 -17.95 -6.93
CA MET A 89 8.69 -17.94 -6.96
C MET A 89 9.29 -17.09 -5.84
N VAL A 90 8.79 -15.85 -5.67
CA VAL A 90 9.46 -14.86 -4.79
C VAL A 90 9.00 -14.92 -3.33
N VAL A 91 7.87 -15.58 -3.04
CA VAL A 91 7.33 -15.74 -1.68
C VAL A 91 7.33 -17.20 -1.26
N LEU A 92 6.80 -18.10 -2.09
CA LEU A 92 6.61 -19.51 -1.73
C LEU A 92 7.80 -20.43 -2.09
N GLY A 93 8.76 -19.93 -2.88
CA GLY A 93 9.96 -20.67 -3.26
C GLY A 93 9.73 -21.78 -4.30
N TYR A 94 8.62 -21.75 -5.03
CA TYR A 94 8.41 -22.63 -6.17
C TYR A 94 9.39 -22.33 -7.31
N PRO A 95 9.77 -23.36 -8.09
CA PRO A 95 10.68 -23.16 -9.23
C PRO A 95 10.01 -22.40 -10.39
N THR A 96 8.67 -22.41 -10.46
CA THR A 96 7.85 -21.75 -11.48
C THR A 96 6.53 -21.27 -10.86
N THR A 97 5.69 -20.56 -11.61
CA THR A 97 4.36 -20.14 -11.13
C THR A 97 3.27 -21.20 -11.30
N VAL A 98 3.54 -22.30 -12.02
CA VAL A 98 2.59 -23.40 -12.28
C VAL A 98 1.98 -24.01 -11.01
N PRO A 99 2.71 -24.20 -9.89
CA PRO A 99 2.14 -24.80 -8.68
C PRO A 99 1.24 -23.86 -7.87
N VAL A 100 1.15 -22.57 -8.23
CA VAL A 100 0.37 -21.59 -7.46
C VAL A 100 -1.12 -21.92 -7.55
N THR A 101 -1.77 -21.96 -6.40
CA THR A 101 -3.20 -22.29 -6.31
C THR A 101 -4.06 -21.02 -6.21
N MET A 102 -5.36 -21.15 -6.48
CA MET A 102 -6.32 -20.09 -6.21
C MET A 102 -6.33 -19.66 -4.74
N ASP A 103 -6.07 -20.58 -3.80
CA ASP A 103 -6.08 -20.27 -2.37
C ASP A 103 -4.85 -19.49 -1.94
N ASP A 104 -3.68 -19.75 -2.55
CA ASP A 104 -2.50 -18.92 -2.41
C ASP A 104 -2.82 -17.48 -2.86
N MET A 105 -3.37 -17.34 -4.07
CA MET A 105 -3.69 -16.04 -4.62
C MET A 105 -4.71 -15.27 -3.78
N VAL A 106 -5.83 -15.89 -3.40
CA VAL A 106 -6.87 -15.25 -2.60
C VAL A 106 -6.33 -14.82 -1.24
N ARG A 107 -5.50 -15.64 -0.59
CA ARG A 107 -4.91 -15.31 0.72
C ARG A 107 -3.99 -14.10 0.65
N HIS A 108 -3.08 -14.07 -0.32
CA HIS A 108 -2.15 -12.95 -0.50
C HIS A 108 -2.88 -11.68 -0.95
N ALA A 109 -3.84 -11.82 -1.86
CA ALA A 109 -4.66 -10.69 -2.34
C ALA A 109 -5.49 -10.06 -1.20
N ALA A 110 -6.11 -10.88 -0.35
CA ALA A 110 -6.84 -10.40 0.81
C ALA A 110 -5.94 -9.69 1.84
N ALA A 111 -4.66 -10.07 1.95
CA ALA A 111 -3.73 -9.38 2.83
C ALA A 111 -3.41 -7.97 2.33
N VAL A 112 -3.25 -7.81 1.01
CA VAL A 112 -2.99 -6.52 0.35
C VAL A 112 -4.20 -5.60 0.43
N SER A 113 -5.40 -6.08 0.09
CA SER A 113 -6.61 -5.25 0.03
C SER A 113 -7.05 -4.66 1.37
N ARG A 114 -6.73 -5.33 2.48
CA ARG A 114 -7.04 -4.84 3.83
C ARG A 114 -6.26 -3.57 4.20
N VAL A 115 -5.17 -3.27 3.50
CA VAL A 115 -4.25 -2.19 3.90
C VAL A 115 -3.95 -1.17 2.81
N ALA A 116 -4.11 -1.53 1.53
CA ALA A 116 -3.95 -0.62 0.41
C ALA A 116 -5.28 0.08 0.09
N SER A 117 -5.25 1.41 0.03
CA SER A 117 -6.42 2.27 -0.07
C SER A 117 -6.46 3.09 -1.36
N ARG A 118 -5.30 3.58 -1.82
CA ARG A 118 -5.19 4.40 -3.04
C ARG A 118 -5.05 3.60 -4.34
N PRO A 119 -4.17 2.59 -4.47
CA PRO A 119 -3.91 2.00 -5.78
C PRO A 119 -5.11 1.18 -6.27
N LEU A 120 -5.21 1.01 -7.58
CA LEU A 120 -6.07 -0.01 -8.18
C LEU A 120 -5.47 -1.39 -7.86
N LEU A 121 -6.25 -2.30 -7.29
CA LEU A 121 -5.81 -3.63 -6.91
C LEU A 121 -6.19 -4.66 -7.97
N ILE A 122 -5.19 -5.32 -8.56
CA ILE A 122 -5.38 -6.35 -9.58
C ILE A 122 -4.90 -7.70 -9.03
N GLY A 123 -5.77 -8.70 -9.06
CA GLY A 123 -5.44 -10.10 -8.72
C GLY A 123 -5.18 -10.91 -9.98
N ASP A 124 -4.17 -11.76 -9.96
CA ASP A 124 -3.80 -12.58 -11.13
C ASP A 124 -4.42 -13.97 -11.05
N MET A 125 -5.13 -14.41 -12.10
CA MET A 125 -5.63 -15.79 -12.14
C MET A 125 -4.48 -16.76 -12.38
N PRO A 126 -4.21 -17.70 -11.46
CA PRO A 126 -3.10 -18.62 -11.60
C PRO A 126 -3.37 -19.65 -12.70
N PHE A 127 -2.31 -20.32 -13.14
CA PHE A 127 -2.39 -21.36 -14.16
C PHE A 127 -3.45 -22.43 -13.81
N GLY A 128 -4.24 -22.83 -14.80
CA GLY A 128 -5.30 -23.83 -14.67
C GLY A 128 -6.60 -23.32 -14.04
N SER A 129 -6.67 -22.08 -13.56
CA SER A 129 -7.87 -21.55 -12.89
C SER A 129 -8.89 -20.91 -13.82
N TYR A 130 -8.57 -20.73 -15.11
CA TYR A 130 -9.47 -20.06 -16.06
C TYR A 130 -9.50 -20.70 -17.45
N GLN A 131 -8.49 -21.50 -17.79
CA GLN A 131 -8.36 -22.20 -19.06
C GLN A 131 -9.36 -23.38 -19.20
N THR A 132 -9.94 -23.84 -18.09
CA THR A 132 -10.89 -24.97 -18.07
C THR A 132 -12.27 -24.60 -18.64
N GLY A 133 -12.60 -23.30 -18.67
CA GLY A 133 -13.81 -22.78 -19.28
C GLY A 133 -14.33 -21.52 -18.59
N LEU A 134 -15.27 -20.84 -19.27
CA LEU A 134 -15.82 -19.56 -18.82
C LEU A 134 -16.48 -19.63 -17.42
N SER A 135 -17.16 -20.74 -17.10
CA SER A 135 -17.81 -20.89 -15.78
C SER A 135 -16.78 -20.88 -14.64
N ASP A 136 -15.67 -21.59 -14.81
CA ASP A 136 -14.60 -21.66 -13.80
C ASP A 136 -13.87 -20.32 -13.70
N ALA A 137 -13.56 -19.70 -14.85
CA ALA A 137 -12.98 -18.36 -14.89
C ALA A 137 -13.83 -17.34 -14.12
N LEU A 138 -15.15 -17.32 -14.35
CA LEU A 138 -16.08 -16.41 -13.65
C LEU A 138 -16.18 -16.74 -12.16
N ARG A 139 -16.23 -18.03 -11.78
CA ARG A 139 -16.24 -18.44 -10.37
C ARG A 139 -14.98 -17.97 -9.66
N ASN A 140 -13.81 -18.19 -10.25
CA ASN A 140 -12.53 -17.81 -9.66
C ASN A 140 -12.33 -16.29 -9.63
N ALA A 141 -12.76 -15.56 -10.66
CA ALA A 141 -12.80 -14.10 -10.62
C ALA A 141 -13.70 -13.58 -9.50
N ALA A 142 -14.86 -14.21 -9.28
CA ALA A 142 -15.75 -13.86 -8.18
C ALA A 142 -15.11 -14.08 -6.80
N ARG A 143 -14.21 -15.06 -6.65
CA ARG A 143 -13.44 -15.24 -5.41
C ARG A 143 -12.51 -14.06 -5.14
N PHE A 144 -11.80 -13.55 -6.15
CA PHE A 144 -10.96 -12.35 -5.98
C PHE A 144 -11.75 -11.12 -5.52
N LEU A 145 -12.95 -10.92 -6.09
CA LEU A 145 -13.83 -9.82 -5.70
C LEU A 145 -14.38 -10.00 -4.29
N LYS A 146 -14.94 -11.18 -3.98
CA LYS A 146 -15.69 -11.42 -2.73
C LYS A 146 -14.80 -11.75 -1.54
N GLU A 147 -13.81 -12.62 -1.73
CA GLU A 147 -12.96 -13.14 -0.65
C GLU A 147 -11.72 -12.27 -0.45
N ALA A 148 -11.19 -11.70 -1.54
CA ALA A 148 -9.93 -10.94 -1.50
C ALA A 148 -10.09 -9.43 -1.66
N GLY A 149 -11.25 -8.90 -2.05
CA GLY A 149 -11.48 -7.45 -2.16
C GLY A 149 -10.67 -6.78 -3.28
N MET A 150 -10.39 -7.49 -4.38
CA MET A 150 -9.69 -6.94 -5.54
C MET A 150 -10.63 -6.14 -6.46
N ASP A 151 -10.09 -5.15 -7.17
CA ASP A 151 -10.87 -4.28 -8.08
C ASP A 151 -10.94 -4.84 -9.50
N ALA A 152 -9.92 -5.58 -9.93
CA ALA A 152 -9.84 -6.19 -11.24
C ALA A 152 -9.05 -7.50 -11.20
N ILE A 153 -9.18 -8.28 -12.26
CA ILE A 153 -8.52 -9.57 -12.43
C ILE A 153 -7.67 -9.55 -13.70
N LYS A 154 -6.42 -9.99 -13.61
CA LYS A 154 -5.54 -10.29 -14.75
C LYS A 154 -5.75 -11.74 -15.16
N VAL A 155 -5.84 -11.97 -16.47
CA VAL A 155 -5.81 -13.29 -17.11
C VAL A 155 -4.72 -13.26 -18.18
N GLU A 156 -4.03 -14.37 -18.38
CA GLU A 156 -3.01 -14.49 -19.43
C GLU A 156 -3.53 -15.32 -20.60
N GLY A 157 -3.39 -14.78 -21.81
CA GLY A 157 -3.86 -15.43 -23.03
C GLY A 157 -4.21 -14.42 -24.12
N GLY A 158 -4.25 -14.91 -25.36
CA GLY A 158 -4.67 -14.16 -26.53
C GLY A 158 -6.15 -14.36 -26.85
N ALA A 159 -6.47 -14.39 -28.15
CA ALA A 159 -7.84 -14.55 -28.64
C ALA A 159 -8.47 -15.90 -28.25
N GLU A 160 -7.67 -16.88 -27.87
CA GLU A 160 -8.11 -18.21 -27.45
C GLU A 160 -8.68 -18.25 -26.02
N VAL A 161 -8.49 -17.19 -25.24
CA VAL A 161 -8.98 -17.07 -23.84
C VAL A 161 -10.22 -16.15 -23.74
N VAL A 162 -10.63 -15.49 -24.83
CA VAL A 162 -11.73 -14.52 -24.89
C VAL A 162 -12.94 -15.05 -25.65
#